data_AF-A0A7S0NY89-F1
#
_entry.id   AF-A0A7S0NY89-F1
#
_cell.length_a   1.000
_cell.length_b   1.000
_cell.length_c   1.000
_cell.angle_alpha   90.00
_cell.angle_beta   90.00
_cell.angle_gamma   90.00
#
_symmetry.space_group_name_H-M   'P 1'
#
loop_
_entity.id
_entity.type
_entity.pdbx_description
1 polymer ?
#
loop_
_entity_poly.entity_id
_entity_poly.type
_entity_poly.pdbx_seq_one_letter_code
_entity_poly.pdbx_strand_id
1 'polypeptide(L)'
;VRLVRSESGLLRRKLEGIDGSAEQNDTSLAVVVPVASPAVRPLVEALSRAHISGGVRVVLIPSTERYDAFAAAELALAACGTVNVELAAAAVPQVALYASNKLTAWFIRSVLQPKLEYAVLPNILAGRRLVPELLFEECAPRTVADAALRLLACTKVAQAQTRELQPVLQSLRARNTEGEVVQSAVAAAQLLRQFLPPLEKAGLYKAPCNIS
;
A
#
# COMPACT_ATOMS: atom_id res chain seq x y z
N VAL A 1 -0.87 -2.09 6.57
CA VAL A 1 -1.78 -1.88 5.42
C VAL A 1 -3.18 -1.70 5.96
N ARG A 2 -3.96 -0.77 5.39
CA ARG A 2 -5.39 -0.64 5.65
C ARG A 2 -6.12 -0.96 4.35
N LEU A 3 -6.92 -2.00 4.37
CA LEU A 3 -7.71 -2.46 3.24
C LEU A 3 -9.11 -1.94 3.40
N VAL A 4 -9.68 -1.39 2.33
CA VAL A 4 -10.99 -0.77 2.35
C VAL A 4 -11.92 -1.62 1.50
N ARG A 5 -13.07 -1.97 2.08
CA ARG A 5 -14.16 -2.67 1.41
C ARG A 5 -15.48 -1.98 1.74
N SER A 6 -16.28 -1.68 0.73
CA SER A 6 -17.69 -1.37 0.87
C SER A 6 -18.51 -2.67 0.86
N GLU A 7 -19.34 -2.90 1.87
CA GLU A 7 -20.16 -4.11 1.92
C GLU A 7 -21.29 -4.15 0.87
N SER A 8 -21.59 -3.04 0.20
CA SER A 8 -22.79 -2.94 -0.63
C SER A 8 -22.56 -2.36 -2.03
N GLY A 9 -21.32 -2.05 -2.44
CA GLY A 9 -21.06 -1.35 -3.71
C GLY A 9 -21.74 0.02 -3.84
N LEU A 10 -22.38 0.52 -2.77
CA LEU A 10 -23.21 1.72 -2.72
C LEU A 10 -22.39 3.01 -2.78
N LEU A 11 -21.13 2.97 -2.32
CA LEU A 11 -20.20 4.10 -2.40
C LEU A 11 -19.99 4.58 -3.85
N ARG A 12 -20.03 3.65 -4.82
CA ARG A 12 -20.01 4.00 -6.25
C ARG A 12 -21.27 4.74 -6.69
N ARG A 13 -22.46 4.23 -6.34
CA ARG A 13 -23.74 4.84 -6.74
C ARG A 13 -23.95 6.23 -6.16
N LYS A 14 -23.51 6.45 -4.91
CA LYS A 14 -23.67 7.74 -4.22
C LYS A 14 -22.68 8.82 -4.71
N LEU A 15 -21.50 8.41 -5.19
CA LEU A 15 -20.50 9.32 -5.78
C LEU A 15 -20.74 9.59 -7.27
N GLU A 16 -21.39 8.67 -8.00
CA GLU A 16 -21.74 8.83 -9.43
C GLU A 16 -23.04 9.64 -9.66
N GLY A 17 -23.66 10.19 -8.60
CA GLY A 17 -24.70 11.21 -8.74
C GLY A 17 -25.98 10.74 -9.42
N ILE A 18 -26.36 9.47 -9.27
CA ILE A 18 -27.66 8.96 -9.75
C ILE A 18 -28.61 8.86 -8.55
N ASP A 19 -29.59 9.76 -8.59
CA ASP A 19 -30.84 9.85 -7.84
C ASP A 19 -30.81 10.19 -6.35
N GLY A 20 -31.24 11.43 -6.09
CA GLY A 20 -31.78 11.83 -4.81
C GLY A 20 -33.14 11.18 -4.60
N SER A 21 -33.22 10.20 -3.72
CA SER A 21 -34.36 9.93 -2.84
C SER A 21 -34.04 8.78 -1.87
N ALA A 22 -34.53 8.96 -0.64
CA ALA A 22 -34.71 7.99 0.44
C ALA A 22 -33.48 7.55 1.27
N GLU A 23 -33.46 8.10 2.49
CA GLU A 23 -33.06 7.46 3.74
C GLU A 23 -32.97 5.93 3.74
N GLN A 24 -31.74 5.41 3.75
CA GLN A 24 -31.35 4.25 4.57
C GLN A 24 -29.84 4.28 4.81
N ASN A 25 -29.50 4.31 6.09
CA ASN A 25 -28.16 4.59 6.64
C ASN A 25 -27.25 3.35 6.64
N ASP A 26 -27.21 2.60 5.55
CA ASP A 26 -26.51 1.31 5.48
C ASP A 26 -25.27 1.36 4.57
N THR A 27 -24.38 2.33 4.85
CA THR A 27 -23.06 2.43 4.20
C THR A 27 -21.99 1.93 5.18
N SER A 28 -21.99 0.63 5.50
CA SER A 28 -20.93 0.05 6.34
C SER A 28 -19.63 -0.06 5.53
N LEU A 29 -18.83 1.01 5.54
CA LEU A 29 -17.44 0.93 5.11
C LEU A 29 -16.70 0.05 6.11
N ALA A 30 -16.06 -1.02 5.62
CA ALA A 30 -15.21 -1.87 6.42
C ALA A 30 -13.74 -1.56 6.14
N VAL A 31 -12.98 -1.29 7.19
CA VAL A 31 -11.52 -1.16 7.14
C VAL A 31 -10.90 -2.40 7.76
N VAL A 32 -10.27 -3.23 6.93
CA VAL A 32 -9.57 -4.43 7.36
C VAL A 32 -8.09 -4.09 7.55
N VAL A 33 -7.53 -4.41 8.71
CA VAL A 33 -6.14 -4.12 9.06
C VAL A 33 -5.44 -5.42 9.44
N PRO A 34 -4.58 -5.96 8.56
CA PRO A 34 -3.70 -7.07 8.93
C PRO A 34 -2.68 -6.63 9.97
N VAL A 35 -2.66 -7.29 11.12
CA VAL A 35 -1.76 -6.97 12.24
C VAL A 35 -0.58 -7.93 12.22
N ALA A 36 0.63 -7.39 12.10
CA ALA A 36 1.86 -8.18 11.97
C ALA A 36 2.24 -8.96 13.24
N SER A 37 1.89 -8.43 14.42
CA SER A 37 2.18 -9.05 15.71
C SER A 37 1.03 -8.83 16.69
N PRO A 38 0.63 -9.85 17.47
CA PRO A 38 -0.37 -9.72 18.52
C PRO A 38 -0.07 -8.59 19.51
N ALA A 39 1.21 -8.27 19.75
CA ALA A 39 1.63 -7.22 20.67
C ALA A 39 1.17 -5.81 20.25
N VAL A 40 0.98 -5.56 18.95
CA VAL A 40 0.59 -4.24 18.42
C VAL A 40 -0.93 -4.11 18.31
N ARG A 41 -1.68 -5.22 18.41
CA ARG A 41 -3.14 -5.25 18.29
C ARG A 41 -3.85 -4.29 19.27
N PRO A 42 -3.53 -4.26 20.58
CA PRO A 42 -4.22 -3.37 21.52
C PRO A 42 -4.04 -1.88 21.17
N LEU A 43 -2.86 -1.52 20.66
CA LEU A 43 -2.57 -0.15 20.22
C LEU A 43 -3.42 0.22 18.99
N VAL A 44 -3.53 -0.66 18.00
CA VAL A 44 -4.35 -0.41 16.81
C VAL A 44 -5.83 -0.31 17.18
N GLU A 45 -6.31 -1.16 18.10
CA GLU A 45 -7.67 -1.08 18.61
C GLU A 45 -7.94 0.25 19.33
N ALA A 46 -7.03 0.69 20.20
CA ALA A 46 -7.16 1.96 20.90
C ALA A 46 -7.17 3.16 19.94
N LEU A 47 -6.25 3.18 18.96
CA LEU A 47 -6.19 4.24 17.96
C LEU A 47 -7.44 4.25 17.07
N SER A 48 -7.97 3.07 16.73
CA SER A 48 -9.20 2.94 15.94
C SER A 48 -10.39 3.50 16.69
N ARG A 49 -10.56 3.15 17.98
CA ARG A 49 -11.63 3.71 18.83
C ARG A 49 -11.53 5.23 18.98
N ALA A 50 -10.32 5.77 19.06
CA ALA A 50 -10.11 7.20 19.28
C ALA A 50 -10.31 8.07 18.03
N HIS A 51 -10.06 7.53 16.82
CA HIS A 51 -9.99 8.34 15.59
C HIS A 51 -10.98 7.92 14.50
N ILE A 52 -11.65 6.78 14.63
CA ILE A 52 -12.62 6.30 13.65
C ILE A 52 -14.02 6.49 14.23
N SER A 53 -14.86 7.22 13.50
CA SER A 53 -16.23 7.56 13.87
C SER A 53 -17.13 7.42 12.65
N GLY A 54 -18.46 7.41 12.85
CA GLY A 54 -19.42 7.46 11.74
C GLY A 54 -19.72 6.13 11.05
N GLY A 55 -19.89 5.04 11.82
CA GLY A 55 -20.38 3.76 11.28
C GLY A 55 -19.37 2.93 10.49
N VAL A 56 -18.10 3.36 10.45
CA VAL A 56 -17.00 2.59 9.83
C VAL A 56 -16.61 1.43 10.74
N ARG A 57 -16.72 0.21 10.24
CA ARG A 57 -16.33 -1.01 10.98
C ARG A 57 -14.86 -1.30 10.75
N VAL A 58 -14.09 -1.44 11.83
CA VAL A 58 -12.68 -1.82 11.77
C VAL A 58 -12.53 -3.29 12.13
N VAL A 59 -11.94 -4.07 11.24
CA VAL A 59 -11.69 -5.50 11.44
C VAL A 59 -10.19 -5.74 11.50
N LEU A 60 -9.73 -6.28 12.62
CA LEU A 60 -8.32 -6.66 12.78
C LEU A 60 -8.17 -8.14 12.54
N ILE A 61 -7.32 -8.48 11.59
CA ILE A 61 -7.03 -9.88 11.23
C ILE A 61 -5.57 -10.20 11.48
N PRO A 62 -5.22 -11.48 11.71
CA PRO A 62 -3.84 -11.94 11.70
C PRO A 62 -3.16 -11.67 10.34
N SER A 63 -1.85 -11.45 10.36
CA SER A 63 -1.05 -11.26 9.13
C SER A 63 -1.01 -12.50 8.21
N THR A 64 -1.35 -13.67 8.73
CA THR A 64 -1.49 -14.92 7.98
C THR A 64 -2.69 -14.88 7.03
N GLU A 65 -3.74 -14.15 7.38
CA GLU A 65 -4.97 -13.99 6.58
C GLU A 65 -4.92 -12.78 5.63
N ARG A 66 -3.75 -12.13 5.48
CA ARG A 66 -3.65 -10.89 4.70
C ARG A 66 -4.04 -11.07 3.23
N TYR A 67 -3.77 -12.23 2.65
CA TYR A 67 -4.02 -12.49 1.23
C TYR A 67 -5.52 -12.65 0.94
N ASP A 68 -6.27 -13.27 1.85
CA ASP A 68 -7.73 -13.33 1.77
C ASP A 68 -8.33 -11.92 1.87
N ALA A 69 -7.74 -11.08 2.73
CA ALA A 69 -8.14 -9.68 2.82
C ALA A 69 -7.76 -8.88 1.57
N PHE A 70 -6.65 -9.18 0.89
CA PHE A 70 -6.32 -8.57 -0.39
C PHE A 70 -7.36 -8.91 -1.45
N ALA A 71 -7.76 -10.18 -1.55
CA ALA A 71 -8.77 -10.63 -2.50
C ALA A 71 -10.14 -9.95 -2.29
N ALA A 72 -10.45 -9.56 -1.04
CA ALA A 72 -11.69 -8.89 -0.68
C ALA A 72 -11.62 -7.35 -0.74
N ALA A 73 -10.45 -6.75 -1.00
CA ALA A 73 -10.25 -5.31 -0.91
C ALA A 73 -10.59 -4.58 -2.23
N GLU A 74 -11.27 -3.44 -2.12
CA GLU A 74 -11.50 -2.52 -3.25
C GLU A 74 -10.38 -1.49 -3.39
N LEU A 75 -9.68 -1.22 -2.29
CA LEU A 75 -8.54 -0.31 -2.22
C LEU A 75 -7.61 -0.72 -1.05
N ALA A 76 -6.31 -0.53 -1.23
CA ALA A 76 -5.32 -0.64 -0.17
C ALA A 76 -4.58 0.69 0.08
N LEU A 77 -4.55 1.12 1.34
CA LEU A 77 -3.61 2.12 1.83
C LEU A 77 -2.44 1.40 2.50
N ALA A 78 -1.30 1.37 1.81
CA ALA A 78 -0.16 0.58 2.21
C ALA A 78 1.00 1.48 2.63
N ALA A 79 1.77 1.04 3.63
CA ALA A 79 3.06 1.67 3.87
C ALA A 79 3.98 1.41 2.66
N CYS A 80 4.83 2.37 2.31
CA CYS A 80 5.85 2.19 1.29
C CYS A 80 6.77 1.02 1.67
N GLY A 81 6.81 -0.01 0.83
CA GLY A 81 7.49 -1.27 1.14
C GLY A 81 7.07 -2.42 0.23
N THR A 82 7.53 -3.63 0.59
CA THR A 82 7.38 -4.85 -0.22
C THR A 82 5.91 -5.27 -0.40
N VAL A 83 5.07 -4.93 0.57
CA VAL A 83 3.62 -5.19 0.51
C VAL A 83 2.94 -4.54 -0.71
N ASN A 84 3.51 -3.47 -1.28
CA ASN A 84 2.95 -2.85 -2.50
C ASN A 84 3.10 -3.77 -3.73
N VAL A 85 4.10 -4.64 -3.74
CA VAL A 85 4.28 -5.66 -4.79
C VAL A 85 3.26 -6.78 -4.62
N GLU A 86 2.98 -7.19 -3.38
CA GLU A 86 1.95 -8.21 -3.10
C GLU A 86 0.55 -7.72 -3.47
N LEU A 87 0.24 -6.46 -3.15
CA LEU A 87 -1.01 -5.82 -3.54
C LEU A 87 -1.14 -5.70 -5.06
N ALA A 88 -0.05 -5.34 -5.74
CA ALA A 88 -0.02 -5.32 -7.20
C ALA A 88 -0.27 -6.73 -7.77
N ALA A 89 0.34 -7.77 -7.18
CA ALA A 89 0.17 -9.16 -7.61
C ALA A 89 -1.25 -9.69 -7.36
N ALA A 90 -1.89 -9.23 -6.29
CA ALA A 90 -3.29 -9.49 -6.00
C ALA A 90 -4.26 -8.61 -6.83
N ALA A 91 -3.75 -7.78 -7.74
CA ALA A 91 -4.54 -6.83 -8.53
C ALA A 91 -5.42 -5.90 -7.69
N VAL A 92 -4.93 -5.51 -6.50
CA VAL A 92 -5.62 -4.58 -5.59
C VAL A 92 -5.19 -3.15 -5.90
N PRO A 93 -6.12 -2.23 -6.20
CA PRO A 93 -5.80 -0.81 -6.32
C PRO A 93 -5.18 -0.30 -5.02
N GLN A 94 -4.17 0.56 -5.10
CA GLN A 94 -3.39 0.95 -3.93
C GLN A 94 -2.87 2.38 -3.97
N VAL A 95 -2.68 2.93 -2.78
CA VAL A 95 -1.94 4.18 -2.49
C VAL A 95 -0.82 3.85 -1.51
N ALA A 96 0.40 4.23 -1.86
CA ALA A 96 1.58 4.04 -1.04
C ALA A 96 1.81 5.25 -0.14
N LEU A 97 2.01 5.01 1.15
CA LEU A 97 2.09 6.03 2.20
C LEU A 97 3.42 5.89 2.94
N TYR A 98 4.09 7.01 3.22
CA TYR A 98 5.20 7.01 4.15
C TYR A 98 5.23 8.32 4.94
N ALA A 99 4.75 8.26 6.18
CA ALA A 99 4.89 9.36 7.13
C ALA A 99 6.21 9.19 7.89
N SER A 100 7.05 10.23 7.89
CA SER A 100 8.31 10.25 8.64
C SER A 100 8.50 11.63 9.28
N ASN A 101 9.37 11.70 10.29
CA ASN A 101 9.69 12.96 10.96
C ASN A 101 10.42 13.91 9.98
N LYS A 102 10.17 15.22 10.09
CA LYS A 102 10.67 16.26 9.16
C LYS A 102 12.19 16.20 8.95
N LEU A 103 12.94 15.81 9.98
CA LEU A 103 14.39 15.67 9.92
C LEU A 103 14.84 14.51 9.02
N THR A 104 14.17 13.35 9.13
CA THR A 104 14.41 12.19 8.27
C THR A 104 13.96 12.47 6.84
N ALA A 105 12.84 13.19 6.67
CA ALA A 105 12.37 13.65 5.36
C ALA A 105 13.39 14.58 4.67
N TRP A 106 13.94 15.54 5.42
CA TRP A 106 14.96 16.47 4.91
C TRP A 106 16.24 15.73 4.49
N PHE A 107 16.70 14.75 5.29
CA PHE A 107 17.87 13.95 4.94
C PHE A 107 17.65 13.12 3.67
N ILE A 108 16.51 12.42 3.57
CA ILE A 108 16.19 11.61 2.39
C ILE A 108 16.05 12.49 1.14
N ARG A 109 15.37 13.64 1.24
CA ARG A 109 15.25 14.61 0.14
C ARG A 109 16.61 15.15 -0.31
N SER A 110 17.47 15.49 0.64
CA SER A 110 18.74 16.16 0.34
C SER A 110 19.82 15.20 -0.16
N VAL A 111 19.78 13.93 0.24
CA VAL A 111 20.89 12.97 0.00
C VAL A 111 20.49 11.83 -0.95
N LEU A 112 19.24 11.37 -0.91
CA LEU A 112 18.81 10.13 -1.58
C LEU A 112 17.84 10.37 -2.75
N GLN A 113 16.95 11.37 -2.66
CA GLN A 113 16.01 11.70 -3.75
C GLN A 113 16.65 12.01 -5.11
N PRO A 114 17.84 12.65 -5.21
CA PRO A 114 18.46 12.91 -6.51
C PRO A 114 18.76 11.63 -7.32
N LYS A 115 18.74 10.46 -6.67
CA LYS A 115 19.03 9.16 -7.27
C LYS A 115 17.82 8.24 -7.39
N LEU A 116 16.69 8.57 -6.74
CA LEU A 116 15.50 7.71 -6.66
C LEU A 116 14.25 8.58 -6.86
N GLU A 117 13.75 8.60 -8.10
CA GLU A 117 12.54 9.33 -8.50
C GLU A 117 11.26 8.71 -7.92
N TYR A 118 11.31 7.41 -7.58
CA TYR A 118 10.19 6.63 -7.05
C TYR A 118 10.60 5.88 -5.78
N ALA A 119 9.68 5.76 -4.82
CA ALA A 119 9.91 5.09 -3.55
C ALA A 119 9.38 3.65 -3.51
N VAL A 120 8.29 3.32 -4.21
CA VAL A 120 7.79 1.94 -4.26
C VAL A 120 8.33 1.18 -5.45
N LEU A 121 8.66 -0.10 -5.24
CA LEU A 121 9.23 -0.96 -6.26
C LEU A 121 8.41 -1.00 -7.57
N PRO A 122 7.06 -1.08 -7.57
CA PRO A 122 6.32 -1.11 -8.81
C PRO A 122 6.51 0.14 -9.68
N ASN A 123 6.67 1.31 -9.08
CA ASN A 123 6.93 2.55 -9.82
C ASN A 123 8.38 2.64 -10.29
N ILE A 124 9.34 2.23 -9.44
CA ILE A 124 10.76 2.14 -9.81
C ILE A 124 10.93 1.28 -11.06
N LEU A 125 10.31 0.10 -11.08
CA LEU A 125 10.39 -0.84 -12.20
C LEU A 125 9.65 -0.35 -13.45
N ALA A 126 8.55 0.37 -13.26
CA ALA A 126 7.82 0.98 -14.37
C ALA A 126 8.53 2.21 -14.96
N GLY A 127 9.47 2.82 -14.22
CA GLY A 127 10.07 4.10 -14.57
C GLY A 127 9.07 5.26 -14.62
N ARG A 128 7.87 5.08 -14.04
CA ARG A 128 6.79 6.07 -14.02
C ARG A 128 5.86 5.82 -12.84
N ARG A 129 5.09 6.85 -12.46
CA ARG A 129 4.15 6.77 -11.34
C ARG A 129 2.87 6.02 -11.71
N LEU A 130 2.79 4.73 -11.35
CA LEU A 130 1.59 3.89 -11.45
C LEU A 130 0.76 3.93 -10.16
N VAL A 131 1.46 3.83 -9.03
CA VAL A 131 0.90 3.89 -7.68
C VAL A 131 1.10 5.32 -7.15
N PRO A 132 0.03 6.01 -6.67
CA PRO A 132 0.18 7.26 -5.97
C PRO A 132 1.06 7.06 -4.72
N GLU A 133 2.17 7.80 -4.64
CA GLU A 133 3.12 7.74 -3.54
C GLU A 133 3.01 9.03 -2.72
N LEU A 134 2.38 8.98 -1.54
CA LEU A 134 2.27 10.14 -0.67
C LEU A 134 3.35 10.03 0.41
N LEU A 135 4.44 10.77 0.21
CA LEU A 135 5.65 10.70 1.03
C LEU A 135 5.80 11.96 1.89
N PHE A 136 6.21 11.76 3.14
CA PHE A 136 6.51 12.83 4.09
C PHE A 136 5.35 13.81 4.25
N GLU A 137 5.53 15.07 3.83
CA GLU A 137 4.52 16.14 3.91
C GLU A 137 3.32 15.89 3.01
N GLU A 138 3.50 15.15 1.91
CA GLU A 138 2.39 14.74 1.04
C GLU A 138 1.51 13.67 1.69
N CYS A 139 1.98 12.99 2.74
CA CYS A 139 1.21 12.02 3.51
C CYS A 139 0.28 12.71 4.53
N ALA A 140 -0.46 13.72 4.09
CA ALA A 140 -1.44 14.46 4.88
C ALA A 140 -2.84 13.81 4.79
N PRO A 141 -3.69 13.92 5.83
CA PRO A 141 -5.02 13.30 5.81
C PRO A 141 -5.87 13.64 4.59
N ARG A 142 -5.84 14.91 4.14
CA ARG A 142 -6.58 15.37 2.95
C ARG A 142 -6.08 14.73 1.66
N THR A 143 -4.78 14.78 1.40
CA THR A 143 -4.18 14.21 0.18
C THR A 143 -4.35 12.70 0.13
N VAL A 144 -4.25 12.02 1.27
CA VAL A 144 -4.53 10.57 1.38
C VAL A 144 -5.98 10.27 1.06
N ALA A 145 -6.93 11.04 1.61
CA ALA A 145 -8.35 10.89 1.32
C ALA A 145 -8.66 11.14 -0.16
N ASP A 146 -8.11 12.20 -0.76
CA ASP A 146 -8.35 12.52 -2.17
C ASP A 146 -7.83 11.41 -3.10
N ALA A 147 -6.62 10.90 -2.84
CA ALA A 147 -6.05 9.79 -3.60
C ALA A 147 -6.89 8.50 -3.45
N ALA A 148 -7.34 8.20 -2.23
CA ALA A 148 -8.19 7.04 -1.95
C ALA A 148 -9.56 7.16 -2.65
N LEU A 149 -10.22 8.32 -2.51
CA LEU A 149 -11.51 8.60 -3.11
C LEU A 149 -11.45 8.54 -4.62
N ARG A 150 -10.37 9.03 -5.26
CA ARG A 150 -10.20 8.94 -6.71
C ARG A 150 -10.21 7.49 -7.20
N LEU A 151 -9.57 6.57 -6.47
CA LEU A 151 -9.54 5.15 -6.83
C LEU A 151 -10.87 4.45 -6.52
N LEU A 152 -11.53 4.81 -5.41
CA LEU A 152 -12.83 4.25 -5.05
C LEU A 152 -13.98 4.74 -5.96
N ALA A 153 -13.97 6.02 -6.31
CA ALA A 153 -15.01 6.67 -7.11
C ALA A 153 -14.91 6.32 -8.59
N CYS A 154 -13.70 6.10 -9.13
CA CYS A 154 -13.50 5.87 -10.56
C CYS A 154 -12.94 4.47 -10.84
N THR A 155 -13.83 3.54 -11.16
CA THR A 155 -13.49 2.16 -11.53
C THR A 155 -12.47 2.08 -12.66
N LYS A 156 -12.56 2.99 -13.65
CA LYS A 156 -11.60 3.03 -14.77
C LYS A 156 -10.18 3.34 -14.31
N VAL A 157 -10.01 4.26 -13.35
CA VAL A 157 -8.68 4.62 -12.81
C VAL A 157 -8.11 3.46 -12.00
N ALA A 158 -8.93 2.83 -11.16
CA ALA A 158 -8.53 1.65 -10.40
C ALA A 158 -8.12 0.47 -11.30
N GLN A 159 -8.92 0.18 -12.33
CA GLN A 159 -8.63 -0.87 -13.31
C GLN A 159 -7.41 -0.57 -14.18
N ALA A 160 -7.22 0.70 -14.58
CA ALA A 160 -6.03 1.10 -15.33
C ALA A 160 -4.77 0.88 -14.48
N GLN A 161 -4.79 1.30 -13.21
CA GLN A 161 -3.67 1.08 -12.30
C GLN A 161 -3.31 -0.41 -12.19
N THR A 162 -4.30 -1.28 -11.91
CA THR A 162 -4.03 -2.71 -11.73
C THR A 162 -3.60 -3.38 -13.03
N ARG A 163 -4.17 -2.99 -14.18
CA ARG A 163 -3.78 -3.49 -15.51
C ARG A 163 -2.36 -3.09 -15.88
N GLU A 164 -1.96 -1.85 -15.61
CA GLU A 164 -0.63 -1.35 -15.93
C GLU A 164 0.45 -1.92 -15.01
N LEU A 165 0.09 -2.35 -13.80
CA LEU A 165 0.99 -3.05 -12.87
C LEU A 165 1.29 -4.50 -13.29
N GLN A 166 0.39 -5.17 -14.03
CA GLN A 166 0.60 -6.55 -14.47
C GLN A 166 1.89 -6.80 -15.28
N PRO A 167 2.20 -6.05 -16.36
CA PRO A 167 3.44 -6.25 -17.10
C PRO A 167 4.69 -5.97 -16.25
N VAL A 168 4.61 -5.03 -15.30
CA VAL A 168 5.70 -4.75 -14.36
C VAL A 168 6.00 -5.99 -13.51
N LEU A 169 4.98 -6.68 -13.02
CA LEU A 169 5.15 -7.91 -12.25
C LEU A 169 5.61 -9.10 -13.10
N GLN A 170 5.21 -9.18 -14.36
CA GLN A 170 5.72 -10.22 -15.27
C GLN A 170 7.24 -10.08 -15.48
N SER A 171 7.75 -8.85 -15.56
CA SER A 171 9.19 -8.59 -15.65
C SER A 171 9.96 -9.04 -14.39
N LEU A 172 9.30 -9.08 -13.22
CA LEU A 172 9.84 -9.67 -12.00
C LEU A 172 9.90 -11.20 -12.06
N ARG A 173 8.82 -11.83 -12.54
CA ARG A 173 8.74 -13.30 -12.64
C ARG A 173 9.75 -13.88 -13.63
N ALA A 174 9.95 -13.22 -14.76
CA ALA A 174 10.94 -13.64 -15.76
C ALA A 174 12.39 -13.62 -15.26
N ARG A 175 12.67 -12.92 -14.14
CA ARG A 175 13.99 -12.85 -13.51
C ARG A 175 14.18 -13.83 -12.35
N ASN A 176 13.12 -14.51 -11.89
CA ASN A 176 13.19 -15.51 -10.84
C ASN A 176 13.21 -16.91 -11.47
N THR A 177 14.33 -17.61 -11.38
CA THR A 177 14.58 -18.91 -12.05
C THR A 177 13.87 -20.10 -11.42
N GLU A 178 13.14 -19.95 -10.31
CA GLU A 178 12.72 -21.11 -9.49
C GLU A 178 11.20 -21.29 -9.32
N GLY A 179 10.36 -20.53 -10.02
CA GLY A 179 8.91 -20.81 -10.07
C GLY A 179 8.14 -20.70 -8.75
N GLU A 180 8.81 -20.40 -7.64
CA GLU A 180 8.17 -20.14 -6.36
C GLU A 180 7.53 -18.74 -6.34
N VAL A 181 6.36 -18.64 -5.71
CA VAL A 181 5.73 -17.35 -5.36
C VAL A 181 6.61 -16.71 -4.30
N VAL A 182 7.65 -16.02 -4.75
CA VAL A 182 8.60 -15.34 -3.88
C VAL A 182 7.81 -14.32 -3.06
N GLN A 183 7.78 -14.52 -1.73
CA GLN A 183 7.36 -13.49 -0.78
C GLN A 183 8.02 -12.19 -1.20
N SER A 184 7.22 -11.17 -1.53
CA SER A 184 7.61 -9.94 -2.22
C SER A 184 8.92 -9.29 -1.74
N ALA A 185 9.28 -9.51 -0.47
CA ALA A 185 10.49 -9.02 0.15
C ALA A 185 11.79 -9.55 -0.45
N VAL A 186 11.86 -10.82 -0.87
CA VAL A 186 13.12 -11.42 -1.36
C VAL A 186 13.41 -10.96 -2.79
N ALA A 187 12.42 -10.96 -3.68
CA ALA A 187 12.57 -10.44 -5.04
C ALA A 187 12.83 -8.92 -5.06
N ALA A 188 12.15 -8.17 -4.18
CA ALA A 188 12.42 -6.75 -3.99
C ALA A 188 13.84 -6.49 -3.47
N ALA A 189 14.31 -7.26 -2.48
CA ALA A 189 15.65 -7.12 -1.92
C ALA A 189 16.75 -7.46 -2.96
N GLN A 190 16.54 -8.47 -3.81
CA GLN A 190 17.47 -8.83 -4.87
C GLN A 190 17.58 -7.74 -5.95
N LEU A 191 16.47 -7.09 -6.31
CA LEU A 191 16.47 -6.01 -7.30
C LEU A 191 16.98 -4.68 -6.74
N LEU A 192 16.67 -4.37 -5.48
CA LEU A 192 17.21 -3.18 -4.82
C LEU A 192 18.74 -3.20 -4.78
N ARG A 193 19.40 -4.39 -4.76
CA ARG A 193 20.86 -4.50 -4.89
C ARG A 193 21.41 -4.05 -6.25
N GLN A 194 20.59 -4.06 -7.31
CA GLN A 194 21.01 -3.63 -8.65
C GLN A 194 20.88 -2.10 -8.83
N PHE A 195 19.95 -1.47 -8.11
CA PHE A 195 19.65 -0.04 -8.23
C PHE A 195 20.21 0.81 -7.08
N LEU A 196 20.53 0.22 -5.93
CA LEU A 196 21.22 0.88 -4.83
C LEU A 196 22.74 0.73 -5.01
N PRO A 197 23.54 1.78 -4.78
CA PRO A 197 24.99 1.62 -4.68
C PRO A 197 25.32 0.62 -3.57
N PRO A 198 26.44 -0.13 -3.68
CA PRO A 198 26.80 -1.15 -2.70
C PRO A 198 26.72 -0.58 -1.28
N LEU A 199 25.81 -1.13 -0.47
CA LEU A 199 25.49 -0.68 0.88
C LEU A 199 26.67 -0.76 1.86
N GLU A 200 27.81 -1.32 1.44
CA GLU A 200 29.06 -1.36 2.21
C GLU A 200 29.65 0.02 2.52
N LYS A 201 29.39 1.05 1.68
CA LYS A 201 30.00 2.38 1.89
C LYS A 201 29.25 3.29 2.87
N ALA A 202 28.11 2.88 3.42
CA ALA A 202 27.29 3.74 4.28
C ALA A 202 27.34 3.39 5.78
N GLY A 203 28.05 2.35 6.21
CA GLY A 203 28.29 2.06 7.64
C GLY A 203 27.03 1.87 8.53
N LEU A 204 25.84 1.76 7.93
CA LEU A 204 24.56 1.84 8.64
C LEU A 204 23.80 0.51 8.70
N TYR A 205 24.40 -0.60 8.26
CA TYR A 205 23.77 -1.93 8.34
C TYR A 205 24.81 -3.02 8.63
N LYS A 206 24.86 -3.49 9.89
CA LYS A 206 25.48 -4.79 10.21
C LYS A 206 24.49 -5.86 9.76
N ALA A 207 24.89 -6.70 8.81
CA ALA A 207 24.12 -7.88 8.41
C ALA A 207 23.79 -8.72 9.67
N PRO A 208 22.56 -9.27 9.78
CA PRO A 208 22.28 -10.24 10.83
C PRO A 208 23.18 -11.45 10.61
N CYS A 209 23.88 -11.85 11.69
CA CYS A 209 24.75 -13.02 11.74
C CYS A 209 24.07 -14.26 11.13
N ASN A 210 24.89 -15.05 10.42
CA ASN A 210 24.62 -16.42 10.03
C ASN A 210 23.82 -17.18 11.10
N ILE A 211 22.66 -17.70 10.71
CA ILE A 211 22.06 -18.84 11.38
C ILE A 211 22.70 -20.05 10.69
N SER A 212 23.65 -20.67 11.39
CA SER A 212 24.23 -21.97 11.05
C SER A 212 23.20 -23.08 11.20
#